data_AF-A0A1N6EK71-F1
#
_entry.id   AF-A0A1N6EK71-F1
#
_cell.length_a   1.000
_cell.length_b   1.000
_cell.length_c   1.000
_cell.angle_alpha   90.00
_cell.angle_beta   90.00
_cell.angle_gamma   90.00
#
_symmetry.space_group_name_H-M   'P 1'
#
loop_
_entity.id
_entity.type
_entity.pdbx_description
1 polymer ?
#
loop_
_entity_poly.entity_id
_entity_poly.type
_entity_poly.pdbx_seq_one_letter_code
_entity_poly.pdbx_strand_id
1 'polypeptide(L)'
;MNHLTAGAMKAVASIAFIAFALSSSLVYARSPASDAWAQPDESDLTSHGHYVNKSGQEVHSPAKAKNGGVPTGASAKCIDGMYSFSRHHSGTCSRHGGVAEWE
;
A
#
# COMPACT_ATOMS: atom_id res chain seq x y z
N MET A 1 37.03 7.64 65.55
CA MET A 1 35.92 7.62 66.51
C MET A 1 34.83 8.54 65.97
N ASN A 2 33.70 7.95 65.55
CA ASN A 2 32.36 8.57 65.44
C ASN A 2 32.16 9.62 64.33
N HIS A 3 31.04 9.74 63.61
CA HIS A 3 29.89 8.92 63.24
C HIS A 3 29.20 9.72 62.11
N LEU A 4 28.59 9.05 61.14
CA LEU A 4 27.89 9.65 59.99
C LEU A 4 26.67 10.50 60.39
N THR A 5 26.42 11.60 59.67
CA THR A 5 25.06 12.08 59.37
C THR A 5 24.97 12.48 57.89
N ALA A 6 23.98 11.90 57.20
CA ALA A 6 23.69 12.12 55.80
C ALA A 6 22.74 13.32 55.65
N GLY A 7 23.09 14.27 54.78
CA GLY A 7 22.26 15.41 54.44
C GLY A 7 22.21 15.61 52.92
N ALA A 8 21.11 15.15 52.32
CA ALA A 8 20.54 15.50 51.02
C ALA A 8 21.50 15.87 49.87
N MET A 9 21.80 14.89 49.01
CA MET A 9 22.24 15.13 47.64
C MET A 9 21.22 16.02 46.92
N LYS A 10 21.65 17.22 46.52
CA LYS A 10 20.91 18.07 45.60
C LYS A 10 20.67 17.27 44.32
N ALA A 11 19.41 17.05 44.00
CA ALA A 11 18.99 16.46 42.74
C ALA A 11 19.42 17.38 41.59
N VAL A 12 20.58 17.12 41.00
CA VAL A 12 20.92 17.61 39.66
C VAL A 12 20.45 16.54 38.68
N ALA A 13 19.12 16.42 38.56
CA ALA A 13 18.51 15.61 37.53
C ALA A 13 18.43 16.46 36.26
N SER A 14 19.28 16.20 35.28
CA SER A 14 19.01 16.47 33.86
C SER A 14 19.97 15.65 32.99
N ILE A 15 19.72 14.35 32.98
CA ILE A 15 19.70 13.48 31.80
C ILE A 15 20.87 13.69 30.82
N ALA A 16 22.03 13.17 31.19
CA ALA A 16 23.06 12.79 30.22
C ALA A 16 22.63 11.52 29.47
N PHE A 17 21.60 11.54 28.60
CA PHE A 17 21.17 10.37 27.79
C PHE A 17 20.20 10.69 26.62
N ILE A 18 20.36 11.81 25.89
CA ILE A 18 19.54 12.07 24.68
C ILE A 18 20.42 12.60 23.53
N ALA A 19 21.27 11.73 22.97
CA ALA A 19 22.02 12.04 21.75
C ALA A 19 22.10 10.83 20.78
N PHE A 20 21.18 9.87 20.88
CA PHE A 20 21.12 8.69 19.99
C PHE A 20 19.66 8.31 19.64
N ALA A 21 18.82 9.30 19.35
CA ALA A 21 17.40 9.06 19.03
C ALA A 21 16.85 9.94 17.90
N LEU A 22 17.72 10.49 17.03
CA LEU A 22 17.30 11.41 15.96
C LEU A 22 17.76 10.99 14.56
N SER A 23 18.33 9.80 14.38
CA SER A 23 18.86 9.34 13.08
C SER A 23 17.95 8.38 12.30
N SER A 24 16.75 8.05 12.80
CA SER A 24 15.92 6.99 12.18
C SER A 24 14.91 7.49 11.13
N SER A 25 14.88 8.78 10.80
CA SER A 25 13.76 9.37 10.05
C SER A 25 14.07 9.78 8.61
N LEU A 26 14.98 9.10 7.90
CA LEU A 26 15.13 9.31 6.45
C LEU A 26 15.43 8.01 5.69
N VAL A 27 14.67 6.95 5.98
CA VAL A 27 14.32 6.01 4.91
C VAL A 27 12.94 6.45 4.43
N TYR A 28 12.91 7.52 3.63
CA TYR A 28 11.80 7.71 2.71
C TYR A 28 11.89 6.51 1.76
N ALA A 29 11.14 5.45 2.08
CA ALA A 29 11.01 4.30 1.22
C ALA A 29 10.70 4.85 -0.16
N ARG A 30 11.62 4.62 -1.10
CA ARG A 30 11.40 4.97 -2.50
C ARG A 30 10.17 4.17 -2.90
N SER A 31 9.02 4.83 -2.99
CA SER A 31 7.83 4.22 -3.57
C SER A 31 8.30 3.57 -4.87
N PRO A 32 8.12 2.26 -5.06
CA PRO A 32 8.35 1.72 -6.39
C PRO A 32 7.40 2.54 -7.26
N ALA A 33 7.96 3.26 -8.23
CA ALA A 33 7.17 3.66 -9.37
C ALA A 33 6.62 2.33 -9.91
N SER A 34 5.36 2.01 -9.62
CA SER A 34 4.66 0.94 -10.30
C SER A 34 4.42 1.43 -11.72
N ASP A 35 5.47 1.32 -12.52
CA ASP A 35 5.60 1.62 -13.95
C ASP A 35 4.28 2.04 -14.65
N ALA A 36 3.99 3.34 -14.63
CA ALA A 36 3.05 4.10 -15.47
C ALA A 36 1.70 3.48 -15.89
N TRP A 37 1.09 2.61 -15.07
CA TRP A 37 -0.32 2.22 -15.27
C TRP A 37 -1.21 3.14 -14.44
N ALA A 38 -2.11 3.86 -15.11
CA ALA A 38 -3.09 4.70 -14.44
C ALA A 38 -3.88 3.84 -13.43
N GLN A 39 -3.83 4.22 -12.16
CA GLN A 39 -4.65 3.57 -11.15
C GLN A 39 -6.11 4.03 -11.33
N PRO A 40 -7.08 3.13 -11.15
CA PRO A 40 -8.47 3.57 -11.08
C PRO A 40 -8.67 4.52 -9.90
N ASP A 41 -9.60 5.46 -10.04
CA ASP A 41 -10.14 6.16 -8.88
C ASP A 41 -11.02 5.18 -8.10
N GLU A 42 -10.61 4.80 -6.89
CA GLU A 42 -11.35 3.88 -6.04
C GLU A 42 -12.79 4.36 -5.80
N SER A 43 -13.02 5.67 -5.70
CA SER A 43 -14.35 6.21 -5.47
C SER A 43 -15.30 5.98 -6.63
N ASP A 44 -14.79 5.70 -7.83
CA ASP A 44 -15.57 5.38 -9.02
C ASP A 44 -15.87 3.88 -9.18
N LEU A 45 -15.30 3.00 -8.34
CA LEU A 45 -15.45 1.56 -8.46
C LEU A 45 -16.53 0.98 -7.54
N THR A 46 -17.15 -0.12 -7.98
CA THR A 46 -18.13 -0.88 -7.17
C THR A 46 -17.50 -1.76 -6.09
N SER A 47 -16.20 -1.99 -6.15
CA SER A 47 -15.42 -2.81 -5.22
C SER A 47 -14.03 -2.21 -5.05
N HIS A 48 -13.39 -2.45 -3.90
CA HIS A 48 -12.11 -1.83 -3.47
C HIS A 48 -11.09 -2.89 -3.03
N GLY A 49 -11.16 -4.07 -3.64
CA GLY A 49 -10.30 -5.20 -3.26
C GLY A 49 -9.00 -5.14 -4.03
N HIS A 50 -7.89 -5.54 -3.43
CA HIS A 50 -6.58 -5.61 -4.10
C HIS A 50 -5.94 -6.99 -3.91
N TYR A 51 -5.01 -7.32 -4.79
CA TYR A 51 -4.16 -8.49 -4.65
C TYR A 51 -2.75 -8.19 -5.14
N VAL A 52 -1.78 -8.94 -4.61
CA VAL A 52 -0.41 -8.88 -5.11
C VAL A 52 -0.24 -9.97 -6.17
N ASN A 53 0.16 -9.58 -7.37
CA ASN A 53 0.39 -10.53 -8.46
C ASN A 53 1.76 -11.23 -8.30
N LYS A 54 2.03 -12.24 -9.14
CA LYS A 54 3.31 -12.99 -9.13
C LYS A 54 4.57 -12.14 -9.37
N SER A 55 4.41 -10.94 -9.93
CA SER A 55 5.49 -9.98 -10.17
C SER A 55 5.69 -9.03 -8.99
N GLY A 56 4.96 -9.23 -7.88
CA GLY A 56 5.04 -8.40 -6.68
C GLY A 56 4.28 -7.08 -6.79
N GLN A 57 3.47 -6.88 -7.83
CA GLN A 57 2.70 -5.65 -8.01
C GLN A 57 1.36 -5.75 -7.30
N GLU A 58 1.00 -4.71 -6.55
CA GLU A 58 -0.35 -4.52 -6.04
C GLU A 58 -1.28 -4.11 -7.18
N VAL A 59 -2.38 -4.85 -7.34
CA VAL A 59 -3.31 -4.74 -8.44
C VAL A 59 -4.73 -4.73 -7.89
N HIS A 60 -5.58 -3.85 -8.41
CA HIS A 60 -6.98 -3.85 -8.07
C HIS A 60 -7.67 -5.14 -8.58
N SER A 61 -8.51 -5.73 -7.74
CA SER A 61 -9.34 -6.88 -8.10
C SER A 61 -10.35 -6.48 -9.18
N PRO A 62 -10.95 -7.41 -9.93
CA PRO A 62 -11.96 -7.02 -10.91
C PRO A 62 -13.08 -6.17 -10.30
N ALA A 63 -13.51 -5.12 -11.00
CA ALA A 63 -14.53 -4.19 -10.56
C ALA A 63 -15.33 -3.62 -11.73
N LYS A 64 -16.46 -2.97 -11.45
CA LYS A 64 -17.19 -2.15 -12.42
C LYS A 64 -17.07 -0.68 -12.03
N ALA A 65 -17.15 0.21 -13.00
CA ALA A 65 -17.32 1.62 -12.72
C ALA A 65 -18.78 1.88 -12.31
N LYS A 66 -18.99 2.77 -11.34
CA LYS A 66 -20.33 3.17 -10.87
C LYS A 66 -21.15 3.84 -11.98
N ASN A 67 -20.48 4.52 -12.90
CA ASN A 67 -21.09 5.17 -14.06
C ASN A 67 -21.41 4.21 -15.23
N GLY A 68 -21.08 2.91 -15.09
CA GLY A 68 -21.29 1.90 -16.12
C GLY A 68 -20.27 1.90 -17.28
N GLY A 69 -19.29 2.81 -17.26
CA GLY A 69 -18.22 2.88 -18.24
C GLY A 69 -17.05 1.92 -17.97
N VAL A 70 -16.00 2.05 -18.79
CA VAL A 70 -14.71 1.39 -18.56
C VAL A 70 -13.97 2.16 -17.46
N PRO A 71 -13.59 1.53 -16.35
CA PRO A 71 -12.78 2.18 -15.34
C PRO A 71 -11.38 2.52 -15.86
N THR A 72 -10.85 3.68 -15.47
CA THR A 72 -9.45 4.05 -15.73
C THR A 72 -8.50 2.95 -15.27
N GLY A 73 -7.55 2.56 -16.12
CA GLY A 73 -6.54 1.57 -15.77
C GLY A 73 -6.98 0.11 -15.92
N ALA A 74 -8.25 -0.15 -16.28
CA ALA A 74 -8.67 -1.47 -16.71
C ALA A 74 -7.82 -1.93 -17.91
N SER A 75 -7.46 -3.21 -17.92
CA SER A 75 -6.70 -3.82 -19.02
C SER A 75 -7.53 -4.84 -19.79
N ALA A 76 -8.65 -5.28 -19.24
CA ALA A 76 -9.53 -6.25 -19.87
C ALA A 76 -10.95 -6.16 -19.34
N LYS A 77 -11.90 -6.56 -20.18
CA LYS A 77 -13.29 -6.83 -19.82
C LYS A 77 -13.51 -8.34 -19.73
N CYS A 78 -14.02 -8.80 -18.59
CA CYS A 78 -14.40 -10.19 -18.37
C CYS A 78 -15.79 -10.51 -18.95
N ILE A 79 -16.09 -11.79 -19.17
CA ILE A 79 -17.38 -12.24 -19.72
C ILE A 79 -18.58 -11.85 -18.83
N ASP A 80 -18.42 -11.85 -17.51
CA ASP A 80 -19.47 -11.40 -16.57
C ASP A 80 -19.64 -9.86 -16.50
N GLY A 81 -18.90 -9.14 -17.34
CA GLY A 81 -18.92 -7.69 -17.45
C GLY A 81 -18.12 -6.96 -16.37
N MET A 82 -17.33 -7.65 -15.54
CA MET A 82 -16.34 -7.00 -14.67
C MET A 82 -15.11 -6.56 -15.47
N TYR A 83 -14.45 -5.50 -15.04
CA TYR A 83 -13.18 -5.05 -15.64
C TYR A 83 -12.02 -5.51 -14.78
N SER A 84 -11.03 -6.17 -15.39
CA SER A 84 -9.81 -6.61 -14.74
C SER A 84 -8.73 -5.53 -14.83
N PHE A 85 -7.92 -5.45 -13.78
CA PHE A 85 -6.72 -4.62 -13.74
C PHE A 85 -5.45 -5.48 -13.78
N SER A 86 -5.56 -6.76 -14.14
CA SER A 86 -4.40 -7.66 -14.25
C SER A 86 -3.40 -7.17 -15.28
N ARG A 87 -2.10 -7.32 -14.98
CA ARG A 87 -1.00 -6.96 -15.89
C ARG A 87 -0.51 -8.13 -16.74
N HIS A 88 -1.12 -9.31 -16.58
CA HIS A 88 -0.72 -10.52 -17.30
C HIS A 88 -1.88 -11.05 -18.12
N HIS A 89 -1.64 -11.60 -19.31
CA HIS A 89 -2.71 -12.26 -20.06
C HIS A 89 -3.11 -13.61 -19.45
N SER A 90 -2.14 -14.37 -18.96
CA SER A 90 -2.37 -15.69 -18.38
C SER A 90 -3.23 -15.61 -17.11
N GLY A 91 -4.38 -16.28 -17.13
CA GLY A 91 -5.28 -16.40 -15.98
C GLY A 91 -6.17 -15.18 -15.71
N THR A 92 -6.08 -14.12 -16.52
CA THR A 92 -6.97 -12.96 -16.41
C THR A 92 -8.40 -13.35 -16.68
N CYS A 93 -9.30 -12.85 -15.84
CA CYS A 93 -10.72 -13.20 -15.84
C CYS A 93 -11.02 -14.70 -15.70
N SER A 94 -10.08 -15.56 -15.29
CA SER A 94 -10.31 -17.02 -15.15
C SER A 94 -11.47 -17.37 -14.21
N ARG A 95 -11.64 -16.59 -13.13
CA ARG A 95 -12.77 -16.70 -12.18
C ARG A 95 -14.08 -16.11 -12.72
N HIS A 96 -14.01 -15.42 -13.85
CA HIS A 96 -15.05 -14.60 -14.45
C HIS A 96 -15.39 -15.07 -15.88
N GLY A 97 -15.12 -16.35 -16.18
CA GLY A 97 -15.43 -16.98 -17.48
C GLY A 97 -14.39 -16.74 -18.59
N GLY A 98 -13.32 -15.98 -18.32
CA GLY A 98 -12.33 -15.58 -19.30
C GLY A 98 -12.51 -14.15 -19.78
N VAL A 99 -11.61 -13.72 -20.66
CA VAL A 99 -11.59 -12.36 -21.20
C VAL A 99 -12.51 -12.27 -22.40
N ALA A 100 -13.42 -11.30 -22.37
CA ALA A 100 -14.25 -10.94 -23.51
C ALA A 100 -13.51 -9.99 -24.45
N GLU A 101 -12.80 -9.00 -23.88
CA GLU A 101 -12.10 -7.95 -24.63
C GLU A 101 -10.87 -7.47 -23.85
N TRP A 102 -9.82 -7.07 -24.57
CA TRP A 102 -8.63 -6.41 -24.02
C TRP A 102 -8.71 -4.92 -24.36
N GLU A 103 -8.33 -4.06 -23.41
CA GLU A 103 -8.32 -2.60 -23.56
C GLU A 103 -7.00 -2.07 -24.15
#